data_AF-A0A3N4IX11-F1
#
_entry.id   AF-A0A3N4IX11-F1
#
_cell.length_a   1.000
_cell.length_b   1.000
_cell.length_c   1.000
_cell.angle_alpha   90.00
_cell.angle_beta   90.00
_cell.angle_gamma   90.00
#
_symmetry.space_group_name_H-M   'P 1'
#
loop_
_entity.id
_entity.type
_entity.pdbx_description
1 polymer ?
#
loop_
_entity_poly.entity_id
_entity_poly.type
_entity_poly.pdbx_seq_one_letter_code
_entity_poly.pdbx_strand_id
1 'polypeptide(L)' 'SVKGPNKVLSIDGYNKLSRFGFKIYDEIDAYSHYIVWCYLNISNCTASSVNKQYL' A
#
# COMPACT_ATOMS: atom_id res chain seq x y z
N SER A 1 -19.05 -13.53 9.26
CA SER A 1 -18.26 -12.96 10.38
C SER A 1 -17.12 -13.93 10.69
N VAL A 2 -15.87 -13.47 10.60
CA VAL A 2 -14.68 -14.28 10.89
C VAL A 2 -14.72 -14.67 12.38
N LYS A 3 -14.33 -15.89 12.75
CA LYS A 3 -14.39 -16.36 14.16
C LYS A 3 -13.04 -16.22 14.85
N GLY A 4 -12.68 -14.99 15.20
CA GLY A 4 -11.54 -14.65 16.07
C GLY A 4 -10.41 -13.87 15.37
N PRO A 5 -9.61 -13.13 16.16
CA PRO A 5 -8.55 -12.26 15.66
C PRO A 5 -7.40 -13.05 15.04
N ASN A 6 -6.70 -12.43 14.09
CA ASN A 6 -5.50 -12.93 13.42
C ASN A 6 -5.69 -14.25 12.64
N LYS A 7 -6.93 -14.60 12.28
CA LYS A 7 -7.24 -15.81 11.48
C LYS A 7 -7.39 -15.52 9.99
N VAL A 8 -7.84 -14.32 9.66
CA VAL A 8 -8.03 -13.86 8.29
C VAL A 8 -7.47 -12.46 8.21
N LEU A 9 -6.50 -12.29 7.33
CA LEU A 9 -5.83 -11.02 7.08
C LEU A 9 -6.25 -10.52 5.70
N SER A 10 -6.67 -9.26 5.65
CA SER A 10 -7.03 -8.57 4.42
C SER A 10 -5.94 -7.58 4.09
N ILE A 11 -5.41 -7.64 2.87
CA ILE A 11 -4.46 -6.65 2.38
C ILE A 11 -5.25 -5.62 1.58
N ASP A 12 -5.14 -4.35 1.96
CA ASP A 12 -5.75 -3.24 1.23
C ASP A 12 -4.68 -2.24 0.77
N GLY A 13 -4.88 -1.66 -0.41
CA GLY A 13 -3.96 -0.73 -1.05
C GLY A 13 -4.51 0.68 -1.03
N TYR A 14 -3.82 1.60 -0.33
CA TYR A 14 -4.23 2.99 -0.25
C TYR A 14 -3.57 3.84 -1.34
N ASN A 15 -4.37 4.22 -2.34
CA ASN A 15 -3.89 4.84 -3.59
C ASN A 15 -3.94 6.38 -3.61
N LYS A 16 -4.42 7.08 -2.57
CA LYS A 16 -4.61 8.55 -2.64
C LYS A 16 -3.31 9.33 -2.78
N LEU A 17 -2.21 8.81 -2.23
CA LEU A 17 -0.89 9.45 -2.28
C LEU A 17 -0.04 8.96 -3.46
N SER A 18 -0.58 8.09 -4.31
CA SER A 18 0.14 7.54 -5.47
C SER A 18 0.56 8.62 -6.46
N ARG A 19 -0.22 9.69 -6.58
CA ARG A 19 0.11 10.86 -7.41
C ARG A 19 1.39 11.57 -6.96
N PHE A 20 1.76 11.44 -5.68
CA PHE A 20 2.98 11.97 -5.12
C PHE A 20 4.10 10.92 -5.05
N GLY A 21 3.90 9.75 -5.68
CA GLY A 21 4.85 8.65 -5.68
C GLY A 21 4.77 7.74 -4.46
N PHE A 22 3.87 7.99 -3.50
CA PHE A 22 3.72 7.14 -2.32
C PHE A 22 2.66 6.08 -2.53
N LYS A 23 3.03 4.81 -2.34
CA LYS A 23 2.09 3.68 -2.31
C LYS A 23 2.05 3.12 -0.90
N ILE A 24 0.87 3.12 -0.31
CA ILE A 24 0.64 2.57 1.04
C ILE A 24 -0.09 1.25 0.87
N TYR A 25 0.37 0.23 1.59
CA TYR A 25 -0.29 -1.07 1.70
C TYR A 25 -0.47 -1.37 3.18
N ASP A 26 -1.67 -1.77 3.56
CA ASP A 26 -2.02 -2.08 4.94
C ASP A 26 -2.53 -3.51 5.02
N GLU A 27 -2.13 -4.23 6.06
CA GLU A 27 -2.73 -5.52 6.41
C GLU A 27 -3.66 -5.34 7.61
N ILE A 28 -4.90 -5.75 7.43
CA ILE A 28 -6.00 -5.54 8.36
C ILE A 28 -6.54 -6.89 8.84
N ASP A 29 -6.66 -7.05 10.15
CA ASP A 29 -7.36 -8.19 10.73
C ASP A 29 -8.86 -8.13 10.40
N ALA A 30 -9.36 -9.12 9.67
CA ALA A 30 -10.74 -9.12 9.18
C ALA A 30 -11.79 -9.36 10.28
N TYR A 31 -11.36 -9.71 11.51
CA TYR A 31 -12.25 -9.83 12.66
C TYR A 31 -12.48 -8.50 13.37
N SER A 32 -11.39 -7.76 13.67
CA SER A 32 -11.42 -6.54 14.47
C SER A 32 -11.25 -5.25 13.67
N HIS A 33 -10.94 -5.34 12.38
CA HIS A 33 -10.53 -4.22 11.52
C HIS A 33 -9.29 -3.48 12.05
N TYR A 34 -8.46 -4.17 12.84
CA TYR A 34 -7.20 -3.65 13.35
C TYR A 34 -6.10 -3.73 12.31
N ILE A 35 -5.31 -2.66 12.14
CA ILE A 35 -4.15 -2.65 11.23
C ILE A 35 -2.99 -3.37 11.91
N VAL A 36 -2.60 -4.52 11.37
CA VAL A 36 -1.52 -5.35 11.91
C VAL A 36 -0.16 -4.78 11.50
N TRP A 37 -0.02 -4.36 10.24
CA TRP A 37 1.16 -3.65 9.75
C TRP A 37 0.82 -2.79 8.53
N CYS A 38 1.67 -1.77 8.30
CA CYS A 38 1.57 -0.82 7.20
C CYS A 38 2.94 -0.75 6.50
N TYR A 39 2.94 -0.82 5.17
CA TYR A 39 4.13 -0.65 4.34
C TYR A 39 3.97 0.53 3.39
N LEU A 40 4.91 1.46 3.50
CA LEU A 40 5.02 2.62 2.64
C LEU A 40 6.14 2.39 1.62
N ASN A 41 5.78 2.36 0.34
CA ASN A 41 6.73 2.36 -0.75
C ASN A 41 6.80 3.75 -1.41
N ILE A 42 8.01 4.27 -1.59
CA ILE A 42 8.26 5.46 -2.39
C ILE A 42 8.59 5.00 -3.81
N SER A 43 7.59 5.00 -4.68
CA SER A 43 7.82 4.80 -6.10
C SER A 43 8.50 6.04 -6.69
N ASN A 44 9.62 5.83 -7.39
CA ASN A 44 10.34 6.86 -8.16
C ASN A 44 9.54 7.30 -9.41
N CYS A 45 8.27 7.69 -9.24
CA CYS A 45 7.55 8.51 -10.21
C CYS A 45 8.08 9.95 -10.18
N THR A 46 9.40 10.12 -10.13
CA THR A 46 10.04 11.34 -10.58
C THR A 46 9.76 11.40 -12.08
N ALA A 47 9.27 12.53 -12.57
CA ALA A 47 9.18 12.84 -14.00
C ALA A 47 10.56 12.90 -14.71
N SER A 48 11.54 12.09 -14.26
CA SER A 48 12.97 12.17 -14.58
C SER A 48 13.48 10.95 -15.36
N SER A 49 12.64 9.94 -15.62
CA SER A 49 13.01 8.77 -16.43
C SER A 49 12.51 8.82 -17.88
N VAL A 50 11.61 9.75 -18.24
CA VAL A 50 11.17 9.88 -19.64
C VAL A 50 12.21 10.65 -20.49
N ASN A 51 13.04 11.51 -19.88
CA ASN A 51 14.03 12.30 -20.64
C ASN A 51 15.38 11.59 -20.89
N LYS A 52 15.67 10.48 -20.19
CA LYS A 52 16.94 9.75 -20.35
C LYS A 52 16.85 8.55 -21.30
N GLN A 53 15.67 8.25 -21.85
CA GLN A 53 15.47 7.14 -22.79
C GLN A 53 15.33 7.61 -24.25
N TYR A 54 15.67 8.88 -24.53
CA TYR A 54 15.66 9.49 -25.87
C TYR A 54 17.05 9.95 -26.36
N LEU A 55 18.13 9.47 -25.76
CA LEU A 55 19.49 9.65 -26.27
C LEU A 55 20.16 8.30 -26.52
#